data_AF-A0A1X1NMR5-F1
#
_entry.id   AF-A0A1X1NMR5-F1
#
_cell.length_a   1.000
_cell.length_b   1.000
_cell.length_c   1.000
_cell.angle_alpha   90.00
_cell.angle_beta   90.00
_cell.angle_gamma   90.00
#
_symmetry.space_group_name_H-M   'P 1'
#
loop_
_entity.id
_entity.type
_entity.pdbx_description
1 polymer ?
#
loop_
_entity_poly.entity_id
_entity_poly.type
_entity_poly.pdbx_seq_one_letter_code
_entity_poly.pdbx_strand_id
1 'polypeptide(L)'
;MVERAARRIAEEIVASAPTGWTRAELASTAGGGSVSVAGGYAVPGAPLWRNPVPSPFRELTGLAEAVREVRDWERITVEIVCRPSGEYRLVATTDAMTSLRGRAGGFQAVLDPGYRLPQPGSWQQDGTAAPAGDPHLAVARFRAYMERRAAILGRPEQLPPPASAAALDEAERRIGRPLPADLRALYLIADGDGMDHEQRYLFGNNAWMPLKSLVAVHAQQRQTAWYSWELAWHSVVFDADPPHTVRRCDGHAAWLPFATGEDGNYLAVDLAPARDGRPGQVIRIGRDYDRGPAHVADSVTSLLGHYLRLIERGAYEKEDDYIWLLEPAGRFGPERIVGEIPAEIPPALQAIHIHDVTGPVDLTPLTAAPHLRQLHLNHSATAGLAPMRALPVESLCVTLDGGDLSPLEGHRHLTSLNLGTTTAPVDITPLRTVPNLRCLDLSRAAVRDLTVLADLPDVRYLALTERQWTILLDRGKAPLTLAAARLADEDAPLDQALTWAARLGLNTEDALRTTGTLATGSG
;
A
#
# COMPACT_ATOMS: atom_id res chain seq x y z
N MET A 1 -25.21 -27.25 -3.18
CA MET A 1 -25.12 -25.99 -3.97
C MET A 1 -23.69 -25.72 -4.39
N VAL A 2 -22.72 -25.81 -3.48
CA VAL A 2 -21.29 -25.68 -3.77
C VAL A 2 -20.81 -26.59 -4.90
N GLU A 3 -21.13 -27.89 -4.88
CA GLU A 3 -20.74 -28.83 -5.96
C GLU A 3 -21.28 -28.42 -7.34
N ARG A 4 -22.50 -27.87 -7.38
CA ARG A 4 -23.12 -27.40 -8.63
C ARG A 4 -22.43 -26.16 -9.17
N ALA A 5 -22.03 -25.24 -8.31
CA ALA A 5 -21.26 -24.05 -8.69
C ALA A 5 -19.86 -24.45 -9.15
N ALA A 6 -19.17 -25.32 -8.41
CA ALA A 6 -17.87 -25.88 -8.78
C ALA A 6 -17.89 -26.54 -10.16
N ARG A 7 -18.92 -27.36 -10.43
CA ARG A 7 -19.09 -28.03 -11.72
C ARG A 7 -19.26 -27.04 -12.87
N ARG A 8 -20.05 -25.96 -12.70
CA ARG A 8 -20.25 -24.94 -13.74
C ARG A 8 -18.96 -24.20 -14.08
N ILE A 9 -18.17 -23.85 -13.07
CA ILE A 9 -16.86 -23.22 -13.28
C ILE A 9 -15.94 -24.18 -14.05
N ALA A 10 -15.91 -25.46 -13.64
CA ALA A 10 -15.12 -26.48 -14.33
C ALA A 10 -15.59 -26.69 -15.79
N GLU A 11 -16.90 -26.69 -16.05
CA GLU A 11 -17.49 -26.76 -17.40
C GLU A 11 -16.98 -25.61 -18.28
N GLU A 12 -16.95 -24.38 -17.77
CA GLU A 12 -16.47 -23.21 -18.50
C GLU A 12 -14.96 -23.25 -18.76
N ILE A 13 -14.16 -23.66 -17.77
CA ILE A 13 -12.72 -23.85 -17.92
C ILE A 13 -12.43 -24.92 -18.99
N VAL A 14 -13.08 -26.08 -18.92
CA VAL A 14 -12.82 -27.16 -19.88
C VAL A 14 -13.31 -26.79 -21.28
N ALA A 15 -14.45 -26.10 -21.41
CA ALA A 15 -14.97 -25.65 -22.70
C ALA A 15 -14.09 -24.59 -23.38
N SER A 16 -13.33 -23.82 -22.59
CA SER A 16 -12.44 -22.76 -23.08
C SER A 16 -11.00 -23.23 -23.29
N ALA A 17 -10.72 -24.53 -23.12
CA ALA A 17 -9.35 -25.03 -23.08
C ALA A 17 -8.68 -25.02 -24.47
N PRO A 18 -7.43 -24.53 -24.59
CA PRO A 18 -6.69 -24.55 -25.84
C PRO A 18 -6.25 -25.97 -26.21
N THR A 19 -6.05 -26.23 -27.51
CA THR A 19 -5.56 -27.53 -28.00
C THR A 19 -4.24 -27.91 -27.34
N GLY A 20 -4.13 -29.16 -26.87
CA GLY A 20 -2.89 -29.71 -26.30
C GLY A 20 -2.63 -29.33 -24.84
N TRP A 21 -3.59 -28.73 -24.15
CA TRP A 21 -3.50 -28.49 -22.70
C TRP A 21 -3.39 -29.79 -21.89
N THR A 22 -2.70 -29.73 -20.76
CA THR A 22 -2.50 -30.88 -19.85
C THR A 22 -3.11 -30.67 -18.47
N ARG A 23 -3.26 -29.41 -18.05
CA ARG A 23 -3.84 -29.00 -16.77
C ARG A 23 -4.35 -27.57 -16.90
N ALA A 24 -5.45 -27.25 -16.25
CA ALA A 24 -5.93 -25.89 -16.08
C ALA A 24 -6.02 -25.60 -14.59
N GLU A 25 -5.68 -24.39 -14.20
CA GLU A 25 -5.72 -23.96 -12.81
C GLU A 25 -6.31 -22.56 -12.74
N LEU A 26 -7.35 -22.41 -11.93
CA LEU A 26 -7.98 -21.14 -11.59
C LEU A 26 -7.80 -20.91 -10.10
N ALA A 27 -7.28 -19.74 -9.73
CA ALA A 27 -7.25 -19.24 -8.36
C ALA A 27 -8.10 -17.97 -8.28
N SER A 28 -8.86 -17.82 -7.19
CA SER A 28 -9.76 -16.68 -7.01
C SER A 28 -9.92 -16.35 -5.53
N THR A 29 -10.08 -15.06 -5.24
CA THR A 29 -10.71 -14.60 -4.00
C THR A 29 -12.11 -14.11 -4.34
N ALA A 30 -13.14 -14.56 -3.62
CA ALA A 30 -14.53 -14.20 -3.89
C ALA A 30 -15.30 -13.95 -2.59
N GLY A 31 -16.26 -13.01 -2.61
CA GLY A 31 -17.06 -12.61 -1.46
C GLY A 31 -16.86 -11.14 -1.08
N GLY A 32 -17.68 -10.63 -0.15
CA GLY A 32 -17.61 -9.23 0.32
C GLY A 32 -17.69 -8.17 -0.80
N GLY A 33 -18.42 -8.45 -1.89
CA GLY A 33 -18.61 -7.50 -3.00
C GLY A 33 -17.49 -7.45 -4.05
N SER A 34 -16.49 -8.34 -3.99
CA SER A 34 -15.39 -8.39 -4.97
C SER A 34 -15.05 -9.82 -5.38
N VAL A 35 -14.60 -9.99 -6.62
CA VAL A 35 -14.07 -11.26 -7.13
C VAL A 35 -12.78 -11.00 -7.90
N SER A 36 -11.75 -11.80 -7.65
CA SER A 36 -10.53 -11.84 -8.47
C SER A 36 -10.46 -13.14 -9.26
N VAL A 37 -9.77 -13.14 -10.39
CA VAL A 37 -9.47 -14.36 -11.15
C VAL A 37 -8.02 -14.31 -11.60
N ALA A 38 -7.30 -15.39 -11.31
CA ALA A 38 -5.96 -15.63 -11.81
C ALA A 38 -5.84 -17.10 -12.22
N GLY A 39 -4.85 -17.41 -13.05
CA GLY A 39 -4.55 -18.78 -13.47
C GLY A 39 -4.45 -18.95 -14.98
N GLY A 40 -4.24 -20.19 -15.41
CA GLY A 40 -4.00 -20.49 -16.82
C GLY A 40 -3.97 -21.98 -17.14
N TYR A 41 -3.83 -22.27 -18.43
CA TYR A 41 -3.66 -23.62 -18.97
C TYR A 41 -2.17 -23.93 -19.12
N ALA A 42 -1.75 -25.06 -18.57
CA ALA A 42 -0.46 -25.66 -18.87
C ALA A 42 -0.53 -26.27 -20.28
N VAL A 43 0.25 -25.71 -21.19
CA VAL A 43 0.39 -26.18 -22.57
C VAL A 43 1.88 -26.44 -22.83
N PRO A 44 2.28 -27.64 -23.28
CA PRO A 44 3.68 -27.96 -23.54
C PRO A 44 4.35 -26.91 -24.44
N GLY A 45 5.49 -26.37 -24.01
CA GLY A 45 6.26 -25.37 -24.77
C GLY A 45 5.73 -23.93 -24.69
N ALA A 46 4.68 -23.66 -23.91
CA ALA A 46 4.17 -22.30 -23.69
C ALA A 46 4.07 -21.97 -22.17
N PRO A 47 4.47 -20.77 -21.75
CA PRO A 47 4.31 -20.35 -20.36
C PRO A 47 2.84 -20.12 -20.01
N LEU A 48 2.46 -20.37 -18.75
CA LEU A 48 1.07 -20.32 -18.24
C LEU A 48 0.37 -18.98 -18.53
N TRP A 49 1.07 -17.84 -18.39
CA TRP A 49 0.51 -16.50 -18.59
C TRP A 49 0.02 -16.23 -20.02
N ARG A 50 0.44 -17.02 -21.02
CA ARG A 50 -0.04 -16.90 -22.40
C ARG A 50 -1.39 -17.57 -22.63
N ASN A 51 -1.85 -18.40 -21.70
CA ASN A 51 -3.10 -19.15 -21.83
C ASN A 51 -3.95 -18.92 -20.57
N PRO A 52 -4.55 -17.74 -20.38
CA PRO A 52 -5.37 -17.47 -19.20
C PRO A 52 -6.64 -18.34 -19.22
N VAL A 53 -7.08 -18.76 -18.03
CA VAL A 53 -8.42 -19.36 -17.84
C VAL A 53 -9.52 -18.31 -18.09
N PRO A 54 -10.77 -18.72 -18.40
CA PRO A 54 -11.89 -17.80 -18.44
C PRO A 54 -12.08 -17.09 -17.10
N SER A 55 -12.84 -15.99 -17.11
CA SER A 55 -13.16 -15.19 -15.91
C SER A 55 -14.64 -15.38 -15.50
N PRO A 56 -15.00 -16.50 -14.86
CA PRO A 56 -16.38 -16.85 -14.51
C PRO A 56 -16.85 -16.09 -13.26
N PHE A 57 -16.85 -14.75 -13.32
CA PHE A 57 -17.10 -13.87 -12.16
C PHE A 57 -18.46 -14.13 -11.50
N ARG A 58 -19.49 -14.44 -12.31
CA ARG A 58 -20.83 -14.73 -11.82
C ARG A 58 -20.87 -16.04 -11.05
N GLU A 59 -20.23 -17.07 -11.59
CA GLU A 59 -20.19 -18.41 -11.02
C GLU A 59 -19.32 -18.42 -9.75
N LEU A 60 -18.24 -17.65 -9.72
CA LEU A 60 -17.41 -17.44 -8.53
C LEU A 60 -18.14 -16.68 -7.43
N THR A 61 -18.93 -15.65 -7.79
CA THR A 61 -19.83 -14.98 -6.85
C THR A 61 -20.84 -15.97 -6.26
N GLY A 62 -21.51 -16.75 -7.12
CA GLY A 62 -22.47 -17.77 -6.68
C GLY A 62 -21.83 -18.89 -5.86
N LEU A 63 -20.57 -19.24 -6.13
CA LEU A 63 -19.80 -20.17 -5.30
C LEU A 63 -19.56 -19.58 -3.91
N ALA A 64 -19.12 -18.32 -3.81
CA ALA A 64 -18.90 -17.64 -2.53
C ALA A 64 -20.20 -17.55 -1.71
N GLU A 65 -21.33 -17.22 -2.33
CA GLU A 65 -22.64 -17.23 -1.69
C GLU A 65 -23.01 -18.62 -1.16
N ALA A 66 -22.84 -19.66 -1.99
CA ALA A 66 -23.14 -21.04 -1.60
C ALA A 66 -22.23 -21.55 -0.47
N VAL A 67 -20.96 -21.10 -0.42
CA VAL A 67 -20.05 -21.42 0.68
C VAL A 67 -20.47 -20.66 1.95
N ARG A 68 -20.80 -19.37 1.84
CA ARG A 68 -21.30 -18.56 2.97
C ARG A 68 -22.52 -19.18 3.63
N GLU A 69 -23.48 -19.70 2.86
CA GLU A 69 -24.66 -20.39 3.41
C GLU A 69 -24.33 -21.65 4.23
N VAL A 70 -23.20 -22.30 3.94
CA VAL A 70 -22.82 -23.60 4.53
C VAL A 70 -21.73 -23.48 5.59
N ARG A 71 -20.98 -22.36 5.58
CA ARG A 71 -19.78 -22.14 6.41
C ARG A 71 -19.75 -20.79 7.12
N ASP A 72 -20.65 -19.87 6.79
CA ASP A 72 -20.66 -18.48 7.28
C ASP A 72 -19.36 -17.70 6.98
N TRP A 73 -18.71 -18.04 5.87
CA TRP A 73 -17.51 -17.33 5.40
C TRP A 73 -17.90 -16.11 4.56
N GLU A 74 -17.49 -14.92 4.98
CA GLU A 74 -17.75 -13.67 4.24
C GLU A 74 -16.95 -13.59 2.93
N ARG A 75 -15.71 -14.09 2.95
CA ARG A 75 -14.80 -14.17 1.81
C ARG A 75 -14.14 -15.55 1.77
N ILE A 76 -13.86 -16.01 0.55
CA ILE A 76 -13.19 -17.28 0.30
C ILE A 76 -11.98 -17.08 -0.62
N THR A 77 -10.94 -17.88 -0.38
CA THR A 77 -9.88 -18.17 -1.35
C THR A 77 -10.14 -19.55 -1.92
N VAL A 78 -10.19 -19.65 -3.25
CA VAL A 78 -10.50 -20.90 -3.96
C VAL A 78 -9.48 -21.20 -5.04
N GLU A 79 -9.13 -22.49 -5.16
CA GLU A 79 -8.38 -23.07 -6.25
C GLU A 79 -9.23 -24.14 -6.94
N ILE A 80 -9.30 -24.10 -8.27
CA ILE A 80 -9.95 -25.09 -9.12
C ILE A 80 -8.93 -25.61 -10.12
N VAL A 81 -8.69 -26.92 -10.11
CA VAL A 81 -7.81 -27.60 -11.04
C VAL A 81 -8.63 -28.53 -11.90
N CYS A 82 -8.51 -28.39 -13.22
CA CYS A 82 -9.16 -29.25 -14.22
C CYS A 82 -8.11 -30.01 -15.04
N ARG A 83 -8.50 -31.17 -15.58
CA ARG A 83 -7.71 -31.99 -16.51
C ARG A 83 -8.46 -32.28 -17.81
N PRO A 84 -7.75 -32.60 -18.91
CA PRO A 84 -8.37 -33.00 -20.18
C PRO A 84 -9.34 -34.18 -20.07
N SER A 85 -9.17 -35.05 -19.07
CA SER A 85 -10.10 -36.15 -18.78
C SER A 85 -11.49 -35.70 -18.29
N GLY A 86 -11.70 -34.40 -18.05
CA GLY A 86 -12.91 -33.87 -17.44
C GLY A 86 -12.89 -33.94 -15.91
N GLU A 87 -11.85 -34.52 -15.31
CA GLU A 87 -11.66 -34.48 -13.85
C GLU A 87 -11.42 -33.04 -13.39
N TYR A 88 -12.06 -32.67 -12.29
CA TYR A 88 -11.80 -31.42 -11.59
C TYR A 88 -11.73 -31.62 -10.07
N ARG A 89 -10.91 -30.79 -9.43
CA ARG A 89 -10.80 -30.64 -7.98
C ARG A 89 -10.96 -29.17 -7.64
N LEU A 90 -11.77 -28.87 -6.64
CA LEU A 90 -11.89 -27.55 -6.05
C LEU A 90 -11.54 -27.63 -4.57
N VAL A 91 -10.75 -26.66 -4.12
CA VAL A 91 -10.43 -26.43 -2.71
C VAL A 91 -10.75 -24.98 -2.37
N ALA A 92 -11.48 -24.75 -1.29
CA ALA A 92 -11.80 -23.42 -0.81
C ALA A 92 -11.51 -23.30 0.71
N THR A 93 -11.05 -22.13 1.12
CA THR A 93 -10.73 -21.78 2.51
C THR A 93 -11.10 -20.31 2.77
N THR A 94 -10.98 -19.86 4.01
CA THR A 94 -11.18 -18.46 4.40
C THR A 94 -10.07 -17.56 3.84
N ASP A 95 -10.18 -16.26 4.07
CA ASP A 95 -9.17 -15.27 3.68
C ASP A 95 -7.89 -15.29 4.53
N ALA A 96 -7.85 -16.10 5.60
CA ALA A 96 -6.62 -16.39 6.35
C ALA A 96 -5.51 -16.97 5.46
N MET A 97 -5.90 -17.61 4.35
CA MET A 97 -5.02 -18.04 3.28
C MET A 97 -5.33 -17.25 2.02
N THR A 98 -4.31 -16.66 1.39
CA THR A 98 -4.47 -15.94 0.13
C THR A 98 -3.45 -16.46 -0.90
N SER A 99 -3.93 -16.77 -2.09
CA SER A 99 -3.09 -17.09 -3.24
C SER A 99 -2.48 -15.81 -3.81
N LEU A 100 -1.15 -15.75 -3.95
CA LEU A 100 -0.40 -14.58 -4.43
C LEU A 100 0.06 -14.75 -5.89
N ARG A 101 -0.74 -15.42 -6.73
CA ARG A 101 -0.41 -15.65 -8.14
C ARG A 101 -0.31 -14.31 -8.89
N GLY A 102 0.91 -13.96 -9.32
CA GLY A 102 1.28 -12.62 -9.79
C GLY A 102 2.78 -12.33 -9.59
N ARG A 103 3.16 -11.09 -9.25
CA ARG A 103 4.56 -10.63 -9.14
C ARG A 103 5.43 -11.36 -8.11
N ALA A 104 4.83 -12.04 -7.15
CA ALA A 104 5.56 -12.62 -6.03
C ALA A 104 5.37 -14.16 -5.89
N GLY A 105 4.28 -14.74 -6.41
CA GLY A 105 4.02 -16.20 -6.52
C GLY A 105 3.83 -17.02 -5.22
N GLY A 106 2.94 -18.03 -5.22
CA GLY A 106 2.73 -18.93 -4.07
C GLY A 106 1.57 -18.52 -3.16
N PHE A 107 1.66 -18.79 -1.85
CA PHE A 107 0.59 -18.57 -0.86
C PHE A 107 1.04 -17.79 0.36
N GLN A 108 0.12 -17.01 0.91
CA GLN A 108 0.29 -16.28 2.16
C GLN A 108 -0.70 -16.75 3.21
N ALA A 109 -0.18 -17.02 4.40
CA ALA A 109 -0.91 -17.30 5.62
C ALA A 109 -0.90 -16.03 6.51
N VAL A 110 -2.06 -15.57 6.96
CA VAL A 110 -2.19 -14.50 7.96
C VAL A 110 -2.46 -15.14 9.32
N LEU A 111 -1.48 -15.07 10.22
CA LEU A 111 -1.50 -15.69 11.55
C LEU A 111 -2.05 -14.73 12.62
N ASP A 112 -1.82 -13.43 12.44
CA ASP A 112 -2.39 -12.37 13.28
C ASP A 112 -3.02 -11.30 12.37
N PRO A 113 -4.35 -11.37 12.14
CA PRO A 113 -5.06 -10.39 11.30
C PRO A 113 -5.17 -9.01 11.95
N GLY A 114 -4.93 -8.88 13.26
CA GLY A 114 -4.95 -7.61 13.99
C GLY A 114 -3.61 -6.88 13.93
N TYR A 115 -2.50 -7.58 13.64
CA TYR A 115 -1.19 -6.97 13.57
C TYR A 115 -1.09 -5.96 12.42
N ARG A 116 -0.49 -4.80 12.70
CA ARG A 116 -0.16 -3.77 11.71
C ARG A 116 1.31 -3.41 11.87
N LEU A 117 2.01 -3.24 10.75
CA LEU A 117 3.40 -2.80 10.78
C LEU A 117 3.47 -1.38 11.39
N PRO A 118 4.41 -1.15 12.32
CA PRO A 118 4.61 0.17 12.88
C PRO A 118 5.10 1.13 11.78
N GLN A 119 4.52 2.33 11.73
CA GLN A 119 4.97 3.37 10.83
C GLN A 119 5.94 4.31 11.53
N PRO A 120 6.94 4.88 10.84
CA PRO A 120 7.92 5.76 11.47
C PRO A 120 7.29 6.97 12.17
N GLY A 121 6.17 7.48 11.64
CA GLY A 121 5.47 8.66 12.16
C GLY A 121 5.02 8.59 13.62
N SER A 122 4.75 7.39 14.16
CA SER A 122 4.30 7.23 15.55
C SER A 122 5.41 7.46 16.59
N TRP A 123 6.67 7.42 16.18
CA TRP A 123 7.84 7.61 17.07
C TRP A 123 8.62 8.90 16.74
N GLN A 124 8.22 9.62 15.69
CA GLN A 124 8.84 10.89 15.34
C GLN A 124 8.55 11.94 16.42
N GLN A 125 9.55 12.75 16.72
CA GLN A 125 9.43 13.86 17.65
C GLN A 125 8.41 14.89 17.14
N ASP A 126 7.59 15.39 18.07
CA ASP A 126 6.60 16.42 17.81
C ASP A 126 7.24 17.75 17.43
N GLY A 127 6.60 18.49 16.52
CA GLY A 127 6.92 19.89 16.27
C GLY A 127 6.66 20.75 17.51
N THR A 128 7.56 21.71 17.76
CA THR A 128 7.45 22.63 18.92
C THR A 128 6.99 24.04 18.54
N ALA A 129 6.76 24.28 17.25
CA ALA A 129 6.29 25.56 16.75
C ALA A 129 4.86 25.85 17.25
N ALA A 130 4.58 27.13 17.52
CA ALA A 130 3.22 27.57 17.80
C ALA A 130 2.30 27.30 16.60
N PRO A 131 0.97 27.15 16.79
CA PRO A 131 0.05 26.96 15.68
C PRO A 131 0.18 28.04 14.60
N ALA A 132 0.03 27.64 13.34
CA ALA A 132 -0.01 28.52 12.18
C ALA A 132 -1.42 29.05 11.92
N GLY A 133 -1.52 30.03 11.02
CA GLY A 133 -2.78 30.61 10.60
C GLY A 133 -3.11 31.92 11.31
N ASP A 134 -3.53 32.90 10.52
CA ASP A 134 -4.12 34.16 10.99
C ASP A 134 -5.56 34.22 10.46
N PRO A 135 -6.57 34.17 11.35
CA PRO A 135 -7.98 34.15 10.93
C PRO A 135 -8.42 35.43 10.25
N HIS A 136 -7.94 36.59 10.67
CA HIS A 136 -8.31 37.86 10.06
C HIS A 136 -7.74 37.97 8.65
N LEU A 137 -6.47 37.58 8.50
CA LEU A 137 -5.81 37.58 7.19
C LEU A 137 -6.37 36.50 6.25
N ALA A 138 -6.76 35.33 6.78
CA ALA A 138 -7.42 34.29 5.99
C ALA A 138 -8.75 34.79 5.41
N VAL A 139 -9.61 35.39 6.24
CA VAL A 139 -10.89 35.96 5.80
C VAL A 139 -10.68 37.05 4.75
N ALA A 140 -9.71 37.95 4.97
CA ALA A 140 -9.40 39.01 4.00
C ALA A 140 -8.92 38.42 2.65
N ARG A 141 -8.03 37.43 2.69
CA ARG A 141 -7.53 36.76 1.48
C ARG A 141 -8.62 35.97 0.76
N PHE A 142 -9.49 35.28 1.50
CA PHE A 142 -10.60 34.53 0.91
C PHE A 142 -11.57 35.45 0.17
N ARG A 143 -11.95 36.58 0.78
CA ARG A 143 -12.82 37.56 0.12
C ARG A 143 -12.19 38.14 -1.14
N ALA A 144 -10.92 38.54 -1.07
CA ALA A 144 -10.19 39.01 -2.24
C ALA A 144 -10.13 37.92 -3.34
N TYR A 145 -9.94 36.66 -2.95
CA TYR A 145 -9.89 35.54 -3.89
C TYR A 145 -11.23 35.36 -4.60
N MET A 146 -12.34 35.37 -3.86
CA MET A 146 -13.69 35.31 -4.42
C MET A 146 -14.00 36.51 -5.34
N GLU A 147 -13.58 37.72 -4.98
CA GLU A 147 -13.74 38.91 -5.84
C GLU A 147 -12.99 38.76 -7.16
N ARG A 148 -11.76 38.24 -7.13
CA ARG A 148 -10.98 38.01 -8.37
C ARG A 148 -11.59 36.92 -9.24
N ARG A 149 -12.05 35.82 -8.64
CA ARG A 149 -12.77 34.76 -9.37
C ARG A 149 -14.05 35.29 -10.00
N ALA A 150 -14.82 36.09 -9.26
CA ALA A 150 -16.05 36.70 -9.78
C ALA A 150 -15.78 37.61 -10.98
N ALA A 151 -14.67 38.37 -10.96
CA ALA A 151 -14.26 39.19 -12.10
C ALA A 151 -13.90 38.35 -13.34
N ILE A 152 -13.30 37.16 -13.16
CA ILE A 152 -12.94 36.24 -14.25
C ILE A 152 -14.18 35.54 -14.84
N LEU A 153 -15.09 35.12 -13.98
CA LEU A 153 -16.33 34.46 -14.38
C LEU A 153 -17.38 35.44 -14.91
N GLY A 154 -17.25 36.73 -14.59
CA GLY A 154 -18.23 37.77 -14.93
C GLY A 154 -19.47 37.75 -14.03
N ARG A 155 -19.45 36.98 -12.94
CA ARG A 155 -20.54 36.85 -11.97
C ARG A 155 -20.00 36.41 -10.61
N PRO A 156 -20.66 36.77 -9.49
CA PRO A 156 -20.30 36.20 -8.19
C PRO A 156 -20.61 34.71 -8.14
N GLU A 157 -19.71 33.93 -7.54
CA GLU A 157 -19.96 32.54 -7.19
C GLU A 157 -20.82 32.47 -5.93
N GLN A 158 -21.89 31.67 -5.98
CA GLN A 158 -22.76 31.46 -4.83
C GLN A 158 -22.18 30.37 -3.93
N LEU A 159 -22.19 30.63 -2.62
CA LEU A 159 -21.71 29.69 -1.60
C LEU A 159 -22.86 29.28 -0.68
N PRO A 160 -22.73 28.11 -0.02
CA PRO A 160 -23.63 27.72 1.07
C PRO A 160 -23.68 28.77 2.18
N PRO A 161 -24.77 28.80 2.98
CA PRO A 161 -24.83 29.62 4.17
C PRO A 161 -23.65 29.34 5.13
N PRO A 162 -23.23 30.34 5.94
CA PRO A 162 -22.19 30.17 6.93
C PRO A 162 -22.58 29.12 7.98
N ALA A 163 -21.60 28.37 8.45
CA ALA A 163 -21.80 27.50 9.61
C ALA A 163 -22.09 28.36 10.87
N SER A 164 -23.02 27.90 11.70
CA SER A 164 -23.22 28.52 13.01
C SER A 164 -22.09 28.17 13.97
N ALA A 165 -21.83 29.03 14.97
CA ALA A 165 -20.86 28.73 16.02
C ALA A 165 -21.16 27.39 16.73
N ALA A 166 -22.44 27.09 16.97
CA ALA A 166 -22.86 25.83 17.58
C ALA A 166 -22.58 24.60 16.69
N ALA A 167 -22.71 24.73 15.37
CA ALA A 167 -22.37 23.65 14.42
C ALA A 167 -20.86 23.39 14.39
N LEU A 168 -20.05 24.45 14.45
CA LEU A 168 -18.60 24.34 14.57
C LEU A 168 -18.19 23.67 15.87
N ASP A 169 -18.75 24.11 17.00
CA ASP A 169 -18.46 23.52 18.31
C ASP A 169 -18.85 22.04 18.35
N GLU A 170 -19.99 21.66 17.74
CA GLU A 170 -20.39 20.26 17.63
C GLU A 170 -19.45 19.45 16.73
N ALA A 171 -19.01 20.00 15.60
CA ALA A 171 -18.04 19.34 14.74
C ALA A 171 -16.72 19.09 15.50
N GLU A 172 -16.19 20.11 16.18
CA GLU A 172 -14.97 20.00 16.98
C GLU A 172 -15.10 19.00 18.13
N ARG A 173 -16.26 18.92 18.79
CA ARG A 173 -16.55 17.87 19.78
C ARG A 173 -16.47 16.47 19.19
N ARG A 174 -17.03 16.24 17.99
CA ARG A 174 -16.99 14.93 17.31
C ARG A 174 -15.59 14.56 16.81
N ILE A 175 -14.83 15.55 16.35
CA ILE A 175 -13.42 15.38 15.95
C ILE A 175 -12.55 15.12 17.19
N GLY A 176 -12.93 15.71 18.33
CA GLY A 176 -12.22 15.63 19.61
C GLY A 176 -11.11 16.69 19.75
N ARG A 177 -11.12 17.74 18.92
CA ARG A 177 -10.16 18.86 18.96
C ARG A 177 -10.69 20.06 18.16
N PRO A 178 -10.22 21.29 18.45
CA PRO A 178 -10.60 22.48 17.70
C PRO A 178 -10.01 22.48 16.28
N LEU A 179 -10.70 23.15 15.36
CA LEU A 179 -10.14 23.50 14.05
C LEU A 179 -9.08 24.61 14.22
N PRO A 180 -8.08 24.70 13.33
CA PRO A 180 -7.25 25.90 13.21
C PRO A 180 -8.10 27.17 13.11
N ALA A 181 -7.66 28.24 13.75
CA ALA A 181 -8.43 29.48 13.84
C ALA A 181 -8.75 30.05 12.44
N ASP A 182 -7.81 29.96 11.50
CA ASP A 182 -7.98 30.40 10.13
C ASP A 182 -9.01 29.57 9.36
N LEU A 183 -8.96 28.23 9.44
CA LEU A 183 -9.98 27.37 8.83
C LEU A 183 -11.37 27.58 9.46
N ARG A 184 -11.43 27.67 10.80
CA ARG A 184 -12.68 27.95 11.52
C ARG A 184 -13.30 29.28 11.07
N ALA A 185 -12.49 30.30 10.83
CA ALA A 185 -12.96 31.60 10.37
C ALA A 185 -13.55 31.55 8.95
N LEU A 186 -13.05 30.66 8.08
CA LEU A 186 -13.64 30.46 6.76
C LEU A 186 -15.02 29.80 6.86
N TYR A 187 -15.21 28.80 7.73
CA TYR A 187 -16.52 28.16 7.92
C TYR A 187 -17.60 29.13 8.43
N LEU A 188 -17.22 30.23 9.09
CA LEU A 188 -18.13 31.33 9.45
C LEU A 188 -18.52 32.22 8.25
N ILE A 189 -17.94 32.00 7.08
CA ILE A 189 -18.32 32.62 5.80
C ILE A 189 -19.25 31.69 5.00
N ALA A 190 -18.90 30.41 4.88
CA ALA A 190 -19.69 29.40 4.18
C ALA A 190 -19.41 27.98 4.72
N ASP A 191 -20.40 27.09 4.73
CA ASP A 191 -20.21 25.68 5.10
C ASP A 191 -19.83 24.81 3.88
N GLY A 192 -18.58 24.95 3.41
CA GLY A 192 -18.11 24.31 2.18
C GLY A 192 -18.35 25.18 0.94
N ASP A 193 -18.16 24.60 -0.25
CA ASP A 193 -18.34 25.29 -1.53
C ASP A 193 -19.38 24.64 -2.46
N GLY A 194 -20.01 23.53 -2.05
CA GLY A 194 -20.98 22.79 -2.85
C GLY A 194 -22.42 23.29 -2.72
N MET A 195 -23.07 23.60 -3.84
CA MET A 195 -24.50 23.98 -3.94
C MET A 195 -25.20 23.08 -4.95
N ASP A 196 -26.36 22.51 -4.62
CA ASP A 196 -27.19 21.70 -5.53
C ASP A 196 -26.44 20.60 -6.32
N HIS A 197 -25.49 19.92 -5.66
CA HIS A 197 -24.59 18.90 -6.23
C HIS A 197 -23.49 19.44 -7.18
N GLU A 198 -23.28 20.74 -7.25
CA GLU A 198 -22.16 21.38 -7.95
C GLU A 198 -21.12 21.94 -6.97
N GLN A 199 -19.87 21.51 -7.10
CA GLN A 199 -18.74 22.05 -6.33
C GLN A 199 -18.14 23.28 -7.05
N ARG A 200 -17.45 24.15 -6.32
CA ARG A 200 -16.70 25.29 -6.91
C ARG A 200 -15.18 25.09 -6.92
N TYR A 201 -14.71 24.02 -6.29
CA TYR A 201 -13.31 23.61 -6.23
C TYR A 201 -12.37 24.72 -5.74
N LEU A 202 -12.77 25.43 -4.67
CA LEU A 202 -12.12 26.66 -4.22
C LEU A 202 -10.71 26.48 -3.67
N PHE A 203 -10.30 25.25 -3.31
CA PHE A 203 -8.99 24.99 -2.72
C PHE A 203 -8.07 24.24 -3.67
N GLY A 204 -7.54 24.96 -4.67
CA GLY A 204 -6.55 24.40 -5.59
C GLY A 204 -7.11 23.19 -6.32
N ASN A 205 -8.28 23.38 -6.93
CA ASN A 205 -9.00 22.34 -7.67
C ASN A 205 -9.60 21.22 -6.78
N ASN A 206 -9.65 21.43 -5.46
CA ASN A 206 -10.34 20.54 -4.51
C ASN A 206 -11.62 21.20 -4.00
N ALA A 207 -12.69 20.41 -3.89
CA ALA A 207 -13.97 20.84 -3.33
C ALA A 207 -13.86 21.03 -1.82
N TRP A 208 -14.26 22.20 -1.32
CA TRP A 208 -14.29 22.50 0.10
C TRP A 208 -15.45 21.77 0.78
N MET A 209 -15.12 20.86 1.69
CA MET A 209 -16.13 20.01 2.30
C MET A 209 -16.97 20.78 3.33
N PRO A 210 -18.29 20.56 3.38
CA PRO A 210 -19.11 20.99 4.51
C PRO A 210 -18.67 20.26 5.78
N LEU A 211 -18.91 20.86 6.95
CA LEU A 211 -18.52 20.33 8.27
C LEU A 211 -18.98 18.88 8.48
N LYS A 212 -20.18 18.55 8.01
CA LYS A 212 -20.71 17.18 8.07
C LYS A 212 -19.79 16.17 7.37
N SER A 213 -19.31 16.51 6.17
CA SER A 213 -18.41 15.67 5.39
C SER A 213 -17.01 15.61 6.01
N LEU A 214 -16.47 16.75 6.47
CA LEU A 214 -15.22 16.79 7.22
C LEU A 214 -15.24 15.83 8.42
N VAL A 215 -16.30 15.86 9.24
CA VAL A 215 -16.46 14.97 10.40
C VAL A 215 -16.55 13.50 9.98
N ALA A 216 -17.31 13.21 8.91
CA ALA A 216 -17.49 11.84 8.43
C ALA A 216 -16.17 11.24 7.87
N VAL A 217 -15.46 12.00 7.05
CA VAL A 217 -14.16 11.58 6.47
C VAL A 217 -13.11 11.43 7.57
N HIS A 218 -13.05 12.36 8.52
CA HIS A 218 -12.14 12.25 9.68
C HIS A 218 -12.38 10.97 10.48
N ALA A 219 -13.64 10.59 10.70
CA ALA A 219 -13.97 9.36 11.42
C ALA A 219 -13.47 8.10 10.69
N GLN A 220 -13.49 8.09 9.35
CA GLN A 220 -13.02 6.98 8.53
C GLN A 220 -11.48 6.92 8.45
N GLN A 221 -10.82 8.06 8.26
CA GLN A 221 -9.36 8.15 8.08
C GLN A 221 -8.52 7.91 9.35
N ARG A 222 -9.14 7.78 10.53
CA ARG A 222 -8.40 7.40 11.75
C ARG A 222 -7.76 6.01 11.66
N GLN A 223 -8.13 5.20 10.67
CA GLN A 223 -7.59 3.85 10.47
C GLN A 223 -6.52 3.87 9.37
N THR A 224 -5.33 3.35 9.68
CA THR A 224 -4.26 3.03 8.72
C THR A 224 -4.82 2.21 7.56
N ALA A 225 -4.54 2.63 6.33
CA ALA A 225 -4.96 1.90 5.14
C ALA A 225 -4.13 0.61 5.03
N TRP A 226 -4.67 -0.49 5.52
CA TRP A 226 -4.02 -1.80 5.45
C TRP A 226 -4.67 -2.64 4.35
N TYR A 227 -4.03 -2.70 3.19
CA TYR A 227 -4.54 -3.46 2.05
C TYR A 227 -4.29 -4.97 2.21
N SER A 228 -3.03 -5.38 2.41
CA SER A 228 -2.64 -6.76 2.67
C SER A 228 -1.14 -6.84 3.01
N TRP A 229 -0.70 -7.96 3.57
CA TRP A 229 0.72 -8.25 3.73
C TRP A 229 1.49 -8.28 2.41
N GLU A 230 0.85 -8.67 1.29
CA GLU A 230 1.48 -8.69 -0.04
C GLU A 230 1.98 -7.31 -0.46
N LEU A 231 1.20 -6.26 -0.16
CA LEU A 231 1.54 -4.88 -0.51
C LEU A 231 2.31 -4.14 0.61
N ALA A 232 2.13 -4.56 1.86
CA ALA A 232 2.64 -3.82 3.01
C ALA A 232 4.02 -4.28 3.52
N TRP A 233 4.44 -5.53 3.28
CA TRP A 233 5.62 -6.08 3.97
C TRP A 233 6.94 -5.34 3.69
N HIS A 234 7.08 -4.70 2.53
CA HIS A 234 8.25 -3.90 2.16
C HIS A 234 7.91 -2.40 2.00
N SER A 235 6.76 -1.95 2.52
CA SER A 235 6.32 -0.57 2.35
C SER A 235 7.24 0.39 3.10
N VAL A 236 7.41 1.58 2.54
CA VAL A 236 8.20 2.67 3.11
C VAL A 236 7.34 3.92 3.00
N VAL A 237 7.14 4.61 4.13
CA VAL A 237 6.53 5.94 4.15
C VAL A 237 7.65 6.95 4.07
N PHE A 238 7.76 7.71 2.99
CA PHE A 238 8.86 8.64 2.75
C PHE A 238 8.69 9.96 3.51
N ASP A 239 9.80 10.67 3.72
CA ASP A 239 9.78 12.03 4.24
C ASP A 239 9.06 12.96 3.24
N ALA A 240 8.26 13.90 3.75
CA ALA A 240 7.71 14.99 2.95
C ALA A 240 8.81 15.91 2.42
N ASP A 241 8.47 16.82 1.51
CA ASP A 241 9.34 17.92 1.10
C ASP A 241 8.69 19.25 1.53
N PRO A 242 9.30 20.03 2.44
CA PRO A 242 10.59 19.79 3.11
C PRO A 242 10.57 18.60 4.10
N PRO A 243 11.72 17.93 4.32
CA PRO A 243 11.79 16.76 5.21
C PRO A 243 11.44 17.12 6.65
N HIS A 244 10.88 16.15 7.37
CA HIS A 244 10.52 16.27 8.80
C HIS A 244 9.47 17.35 9.14
N THR A 245 8.79 17.90 8.14
CA THR A 245 7.64 18.80 8.35
C THR A 245 6.37 18.02 8.64
N VAL A 246 6.13 16.91 7.93
CA VAL A 246 4.99 16.02 8.12
C VAL A 246 5.46 14.67 8.67
N ARG A 247 4.66 14.05 9.52
CA ARG A 247 4.96 12.70 10.02
C ARG A 247 4.89 11.68 8.89
N ARG A 248 5.82 10.71 8.95
CA ARG A 248 5.91 9.58 8.03
C ARG A 248 4.91 8.49 8.43
N CYS A 249 3.63 8.78 8.24
CA CYS A 249 2.52 7.83 8.39
C CYS A 249 1.45 8.03 7.31
N ASP A 250 0.63 7.02 7.04
CA ASP A 250 -0.45 7.06 6.04
C ASP A 250 -1.73 7.73 6.56
N GLY A 251 -1.86 7.85 7.88
CA GLY A 251 -2.96 8.52 8.55
C GLY A 251 -2.60 8.93 9.98
N HIS A 252 -3.28 9.95 10.49
CA HIS A 252 -3.12 10.39 11.86
C HIS A 252 -4.41 11.05 12.37
N ALA A 253 -4.80 10.76 13.62
CA ALA A 253 -6.04 11.29 14.20
C ALA A 253 -6.07 12.83 14.34
N ALA A 254 -4.92 13.48 14.19
CA ALA A 254 -4.74 14.93 14.22
C ALA A 254 -4.76 15.60 12.83
N TRP A 255 -4.87 14.82 11.76
CA TRP A 255 -4.99 15.35 10.40
C TRP A 255 -6.47 15.52 10.11
N LEU A 256 -6.90 16.75 9.77
CA LEU A 256 -8.31 17.07 9.56
C LEU A 256 -8.54 17.37 8.07
N PRO A 257 -9.10 16.42 7.31
CA PRO A 257 -9.42 16.62 5.90
C PRO A 257 -10.48 17.70 5.75
N PHE A 258 -10.22 18.76 4.99
CA PHE A 258 -11.18 19.85 4.80
C PHE A 258 -11.54 20.09 3.34
N ALA A 259 -10.74 19.63 2.38
CA ALA A 259 -11.10 19.65 0.96
C ALA A 259 -10.79 18.30 0.30
N THR A 260 -11.53 17.96 -0.76
CA THR A 260 -11.47 16.66 -1.44
C THR A 260 -11.27 16.82 -2.94
N GLY A 261 -10.48 15.92 -3.54
CA GLY A 261 -10.41 15.75 -5.00
C GLY A 261 -11.54 14.90 -5.57
N GLU A 262 -12.45 14.40 -4.70
CA GLU A 262 -13.54 13.45 -5.04
C GLU A 262 -13.06 12.08 -5.57
N ASP A 263 -11.76 11.83 -5.44
CA ASP A 263 -11.02 10.64 -5.86
C ASP A 263 -10.44 9.86 -4.67
N GLY A 264 -10.75 10.27 -3.44
CA GLY A 264 -10.16 9.71 -2.22
C GLY A 264 -8.86 10.38 -1.78
N ASN A 265 -8.48 11.49 -2.41
CA ASN A 265 -7.41 12.38 -1.97
C ASN A 265 -7.98 13.64 -1.30
N TYR A 266 -7.23 14.17 -0.34
CA TYR A 266 -7.70 15.27 0.50
C TYR A 266 -6.60 16.27 0.80
N LEU A 267 -6.96 17.55 0.86
CA LEU A 267 -6.23 18.53 1.65
C LEU A 267 -6.66 18.39 3.10
N ALA A 268 -5.70 18.30 4.00
CA ALA A 268 -5.91 18.23 5.43
C ALA A 268 -5.09 19.28 6.16
N VAL A 269 -5.60 19.78 7.28
CA VAL A 269 -4.78 20.54 8.24
C VAL A 269 -4.13 19.56 9.21
N ASP A 270 -2.82 19.68 9.37
CA ASP A 270 -1.99 18.83 10.22
C ASP A 270 -1.81 19.48 11.59
N LEU A 271 -2.45 18.91 12.62
CA LEU A 271 -2.34 19.37 14.01
C LEU A 271 -1.30 18.60 14.83
N ALA A 272 -0.57 17.66 14.23
CA ALA A 272 0.50 16.91 14.88
C ALA A 272 1.67 16.73 13.90
N PRO A 273 2.31 17.83 13.48
CA PRO A 273 3.43 17.77 12.56
C PRO A 273 4.62 17.02 13.17
N ALA A 274 5.56 16.66 12.29
CA ALA A 274 6.89 16.24 12.72
C ALA A 274 7.72 17.44 13.21
N ARG A 275 8.92 17.16 13.73
CA ARG A 275 9.77 18.12 14.46
C ARG A 275 9.96 19.50 13.81
N ASP A 276 10.02 19.56 12.48
CA ASP A 276 10.34 20.77 11.72
C ASP A 276 9.07 21.41 11.11
N GLY A 277 7.90 20.79 11.33
CA GLY A 277 6.62 21.30 10.88
C GLY A 277 5.89 22.14 11.91
N ARG A 278 4.72 22.64 11.51
CA ARG A 278 3.94 23.60 12.31
C ARG A 278 2.48 23.18 12.43
N PRO A 279 1.89 23.11 13.63
CA PRO A 279 0.48 22.74 13.78
C PRO A 279 -0.42 23.71 13.00
N GLY A 280 -1.34 23.20 12.19
CA GLY A 280 -2.18 24.00 11.28
C GLY A 280 -1.63 24.12 9.86
N GLN A 281 -0.44 23.58 9.56
CA GLN A 281 0.04 23.45 8.18
C GLN A 281 -0.94 22.61 7.34
N VAL A 282 -1.01 22.88 6.05
CA VAL A 282 -1.82 22.13 5.09
C VAL A 282 -0.95 21.05 4.46
N ILE A 283 -1.48 19.83 4.44
CA ILE A 283 -0.87 18.65 3.85
C ILE A 283 -1.83 18.00 2.85
N ARG A 284 -1.29 17.17 1.95
CA ARG A 284 -2.06 16.27 1.09
C ARG A 284 -1.94 14.84 1.59
N ILE A 285 -3.08 14.17 1.68
CA ILE A 285 -3.22 12.79 2.16
C ILE A 285 -4.26 12.05 1.31
N GLY A 286 -4.40 10.75 1.54
CA GLY A 286 -5.43 9.92 0.92
C GLY A 286 -4.86 8.81 0.05
N ARG A 287 -5.70 8.31 -0.87
CA ARG A 287 -5.46 7.10 -1.66
C ARG A 287 -4.08 7.07 -2.33
N ASP A 288 -3.67 8.18 -2.94
CA ASP A 288 -2.44 8.25 -3.75
C ASP A 288 -1.21 8.70 -2.95
N TYR A 289 -1.37 8.89 -1.63
CA TYR A 289 -0.33 9.30 -0.69
C TYR A 289 0.04 8.16 0.28
N ASP A 290 -0.15 6.90 -0.15
CA ASP A 290 0.18 5.67 0.58
C ASP A 290 1.67 5.54 0.92
N ARG A 291 2.53 6.17 0.11
CA ARG A 291 3.97 6.27 0.34
C ARG A 291 4.39 7.51 1.12
N GLY A 292 3.46 8.29 1.65
CA GLY A 292 3.71 9.41 2.56
C GLY A 292 2.96 10.68 2.18
N PRO A 293 2.55 11.48 3.18
CA PRO A 293 1.83 12.73 2.98
C PRO A 293 2.75 13.80 2.38
N ALA A 294 2.17 14.75 1.67
CA ALA A 294 2.90 15.89 1.10
C ALA A 294 2.61 17.16 1.91
N HIS A 295 3.63 17.97 2.17
CA HIS A 295 3.42 19.35 2.63
C HIS A 295 2.88 20.19 1.47
N VAL A 296 1.94 21.11 1.77
CA VAL A 296 1.32 22.00 0.78
C VAL A 296 1.54 23.47 1.14
N ALA A 297 1.29 23.84 2.39
CA ALA A 297 1.45 25.22 2.85
C ALA A 297 1.58 25.29 4.38
N ASP A 298 2.20 26.36 4.89
CA ASP A 298 2.36 26.54 6.35
C ASP A 298 1.05 26.77 7.11
N SER A 299 -0.06 27.11 6.43
CA SER A 299 -1.39 27.35 7.01
C SER A 299 -2.44 27.48 5.91
N VAL A 300 -3.73 27.48 6.27
CA VAL A 300 -4.81 27.85 5.33
C VAL A 300 -4.67 29.31 4.91
N THR A 301 -4.26 30.19 5.82
CA THR A 301 -3.95 31.60 5.50
C THR A 301 -2.91 31.73 4.39
N SER A 302 -1.78 31.01 4.46
CA SER A 302 -0.71 31.07 3.46
C SER A 302 -1.11 30.40 2.15
N LEU A 303 -1.90 29.33 2.21
CA LEU A 303 -2.49 28.66 1.04
C LEU A 303 -3.36 29.62 0.22
N LEU A 304 -4.30 30.31 0.85
CA LEU A 304 -5.13 31.33 0.17
C LEU A 304 -4.28 32.45 -0.43
N GLY A 305 -3.20 32.83 0.25
CA GLY A 305 -2.24 33.79 -0.28
C GLY A 305 -1.51 33.29 -1.53
N HIS A 306 -1.24 31.99 -1.63
CA HIS A 306 -0.69 31.37 -2.83
C HIS A 306 -1.70 31.39 -3.99
N TYR A 307 -2.95 30.97 -3.76
CA TYR A 307 -4.00 30.98 -4.79
C TYR A 307 -4.30 32.37 -5.34
N LEU A 308 -4.31 33.40 -4.48
CA LEU A 308 -4.40 34.79 -4.91
C LEU A 308 -3.29 35.18 -5.88
N ARG A 309 -2.04 34.84 -5.54
CA ARG A 309 -0.88 35.13 -6.40
C ARG A 309 -0.96 34.43 -7.76
N LEU A 310 -1.50 33.20 -7.81
CA LEU A 310 -1.69 32.49 -9.07
C LEU A 310 -2.70 33.23 -9.96
N ILE A 311 -3.86 33.60 -9.41
CA ILE A 311 -4.88 34.35 -10.15
C ILE A 311 -4.35 35.71 -10.62
N GLU A 312 -3.66 36.45 -9.74
CA GLU A 312 -3.08 37.76 -10.07
C GLU A 312 -2.05 37.70 -11.19
N ARG A 313 -1.38 36.56 -11.35
CA ARG A 313 -0.39 36.32 -12.41
C ARG A 313 -0.99 35.72 -13.69
N GLY A 314 -2.30 35.46 -13.71
CA GLY A 314 -2.96 34.77 -14.83
C GLY A 314 -2.62 33.28 -14.92
N ALA A 315 -2.14 32.66 -13.84
CA ALA A 315 -1.83 31.22 -13.79
C ALA A 315 -3.10 30.41 -13.48
N TYR A 316 -4.07 30.46 -14.39
CA TYR A 316 -5.31 29.70 -14.30
C TYR A 316 -5.86 29.42 -15.71
N GLU A 317 -6.67 28.38 -15.82
CA GLU A 317 -7.54 28.11 -16.96
C GLU A 317 -8.99 28.35 -16.57
N LYS A 318 -9.80 28.80 -17.53
CA LYS A 318 -11.24 28.97 -17.37
C LYS A 318 -11.94 28.06 -18.35
N GLU A 319 -12.81 27.19 -17.85
CA GLU A 319 -13.67 26.33 -18.64
C GLU A 319 -15.11 26.50 -18.15
N ASP A 320 -15.99 27.02 -19.01
CA ASP A 320 -17.36 27.40 -18.68
C ASP A 320 -17.45 28.24 -17.39
N ASP A 321 -17.92 27.60 -16.31
CA ASP A 321 -18.18 28.18 -15.00
C ASP A 321 -17.10 27.83 -13.96
N TYR A 322 -16.00 27.19 -14.37
CA TYR A 322 -14.91 26.72 -13.51
C TYR A 322 -13.61 27.48 -13.77
N ILE A 323 -12.85 27.71 -12.69
CA ILE A 323 -11.48 28.22 -12.73
C ILE A 323 -10.56 27.14 -12.17
N TRP A 324 -9.66 26.66 -13.03
CA TRP A 324 -8.61 25.71 -12.68
C TRP A 324 -7.33 26.47 -12.39
N LEU A 325 -6.84 26.41 -11.15
CA LEU A 325 -5.56 27.04 -10.81
C LEU A 325 -4.43 26.19 -11.39
N LEU A 326 -3.52 26.85 -12.12
CA LEU A 326 -2.32 26.23 -12.66
C LEU A 326 -1.19 26.37 -11.63
N GLU A 327 -1.05 25.36 -10.77
CA GLU A 327 0.12 25.25 -9.92
C GLU A 327 1.34 24.89 -10.78
N PRO A 328 2.53 25.48 -10.52
CA PRO A 328 3.76 24.98 -11.11
C PRO A 328 3.86 23.48 -10.84
N ALA A 329 4.38 22.70 -11.80
CA ALA A 329 4.60 21.28 -11.58
C ALA A 329 5.47 21.07 -10.32
N GLY A 330 4.83 20.76 -9.20
CA GLY A 330 5.50 20.37 -7.98
C GLY A 330 6.15 19.02 -8.20
N ARG A 331 7.29 18.77 -7.55
CA ARG A 331 7.78 17.40 -7.42
C ARG A 331 6.77 16.65 -6.56
N PHE A 332 5.91 15.85 -7.20
CA PHE A 332 4.97 15.01 -6.49
C PHE A 332 5.68 13.76 -5.98
N GLY A 333 5.72 13.62 -4.66
CA GLY A 333 6.32 12.48 -3.97
C GLY A 333 7.85 12.56 -3.85
N PRO A 334 8.46 11.57 -3.17
CA PRO A 334 9.89 11.54 -2.91
C PRO A 334 10.68 11.51 -4.22
N GLU A 335 11.84 12.16 -4.22
CA GLU A 335 12.81 11.99 -5.30
C GLU A 335 13.21 10.51 -5.37
N ARG A 336 13.01 9.94 -6.56
CA ARG A 336 13.26 8.54 -6.85
C ARG A 336 13.93 8.36 -8.19
N ILE A 337 14.72 7.30 -8.30
CA ILE A 337 15.39 6.90 -9.54
C ILE A 337 14.96 5.48 -9.89
N VAL A 338 14.65 5.26 -11.17
CA VAL A 338 14.45 3.93 -11.75
C VAL A 338 15.43 3.79 -12.91
N GLY A 339 16.35 2.83 -12.82
CA GLY A 339 17.43 2.63 -13.80
C GLY A 339 18.79 2.58 -13.14
N GLU A 340 19.81 3.12 -13.80
CA GLU A 340 21.19 3.10 -13.29
C GLU A 340 21.44 4.16 -12.21
N ILE A 341 22.54 4.00 -11.48
CA ILE A 341 23.02 5.01 -10.53
C ILE A 341 23.58 6.19 -11.32
N PRO A 342 23.05 7.42 -11.18
CA PRO A 342 23.54 8.57 -11.93
C PRO A 342 24.90 9.04 -11.39
N ALA A 343 25.63 9.79 -12.21
CA ALA A 343 26.93 10.35 -11.83
C ALA A 343 26.82 11.35 -10.66
N GLU A 344 25.72 12.11 -10.60
CA GLU A 344 25.39 13.01 -9.51
C GLU A 344 24.16 12.49 -8.78
N ILE A 345 24.32 12.17 -7.49
CA ILE A 345 23.25 11.69 -6.64
C ILE A 345 22.49 12.89 -6.08
N PRO A 346 21.17 13.01 -6.32
CA PRO A 346 20.40 14.06 -5.71
C PRO A 346 20.38 13.91 -4.18
N PRO A 347 20.66 14.99 -3.41
CA PRO A 347 20.71 14.90 -1.95
C PRO A 347 19.36 14.53 -1.33
N ALA A 348 18.24 14.84 -2.00
CA ALA A 348 16.89 14.53 -1.55
C ALA A 348 16.40 13.13 -2.00
N LEU A 349 17.24 12.32 -2.67
CA LEU A 349 16.91 10.97 -3.11
C LEU A 349 16.49 10.09 -1.91
N GLN A 350 15.26 9.55 -1.97
CA GLN A 350 14.75 8.64 -0.93
C GLN A 350 14.53 7.21 -1.43
N ALA A 351 14.44 7.00 -2.74
CA ALA A 351 14.24 5.67 -3.32
C ALA A 351 15.04 5.47 -4.61
N ILE A 352 15.71 4.34 -4.74
CA ILE A 352 16.32 3.92 -6.01
C ILE A 352 15.97 2.47 -6.32
N HIS A 353 15.51 2.24 -7.56
CA HIS A 353 15.26 0.93 -8.12
C HIS A 353 16.19 0.72 -9.31
N ILE A 354 17.13 -0.20 -9.18
CA ILE A 354 18.12 -0.53 -10.21
C ILE A 354 17.64 -1.77 -10.95
N HIS A 355 17.71 -1.74 -12.28
CA HIS A 355 17.15 -2.77 -13.14
C HIS A 355 18.17 -3.22 -14.19
N ASP A 356 18.22 -4.53 -14.41
CA ASP A 356 18.85 -5.16 -15.59
C ASP A 356 20.33 -4.80 -15.83
N VAL A 357 21.05 -4.40 -14.76
CA VAL A 357 22.49 -4.17 -14.82
C VAL A 357 23.23 -5.50 -14.90
N THR A 358 24.10 -5.64 -15.90
CA THR A 358 24.96 -6.81 -16.06
C THR A 358 26.18 -6.73 -15.14
N GLY A 359 26.39 -7.74 -14.31
CA GLY A 359 27.47 -7.79 -13.34
C GLY A 359 27.15 -7.11 -12.00
N PRO A 360 28.14 -7.06 -11.07
CA PRO A 360 27.92 -6.53 -9.73
C PRO A 360 27.82 -4.99 -9.74
N VAL A 361 26.71 -4.47 -9.22
CA VAL A 361 26.45 -3.04 -9.01
C VAL A 361 27.30 -2.53 -7.84
N ASP A 362 28.07 -1.46 -8.09
CA ASP A 362 28.76 -0.70 -7.03
C ASP A 362 27.79 0.27 -6.36
N LEU A 363 27.55 0.04 -5.07
CA LEU A 363 26.63 0.86 -4.27
C LEU A 363 27.31 2.07 -3.61
N THR A 364 28.64 2.21 -3.72
CA THR A 364 29.42 3.27 -3.06
C THR A 364 28.92 4.69 -3.34
N PRO A 365 28.54 5.06 -4.59
CA PRO A 365 28.04 6.40 -4.88
C PRO A 365 26.79 6.78 -4.07
N LEU A 366 25.96 5.79 -3.69
CA LEU A 366 24.72 6.03 -2.95
C LEU A 366 24.95 6.62 -1.56
N THR A 367 26.17 6.55 -1.01
CA THR A 367 26.54 7.23 0.26
C THR A 367 26.32 8.75 0.22
N ALA A 368 26.18 9.34 -0.97
CA ALA A 368 25.80 10.74 -1.16
C ALA A 368 24.29 11.03 -0.99
N ALA A 369 23.45 10.01 -0.78
CA ALA A 369 22.01 10.16 -0.51
C ALA A 369 21.68 9.92 0.98
N PRO A 370 21.81 10.93 1.87
CA PRO A 370 21.59 10.78 3.30
C PRO A 370 20.13 10.52 3.68
N HIS A 371 19.19 10.65 2.74
CA HIS A 371 17.77 10.41 2.93
C HIS A 371 17.29 9.11 2.26
N LEU A 372 18.20 8.26 1.76
CA LEU A 372 17.83 7.03 1.05
C LEU A 372 17.16 6.02 2.01
N ARG A 373 15.87 5.75 1.78
CA ARG A 373 15.05 4.80 2.56
C ARG A 373 14.81 3.48 1.83
N GLN A 374 14.82 3.50 0.50
CA GLN A 374 14.52 2.31 -0.31
C GLN A 374 15.61 2.09 -1.35
N LEU A 375 16.22 0.90 -1.32
CA LEU A 375 17.22 0.45 -2.29
C LEU A 375 16.85 -0.93 -2.80
N HIS A 376 16.40 -1.01 -4.06
CA HIS A 376 16.00 -2.27 -4.69
C HIS A 376 16.84 -2.56 -5.93
N LEU A 377 17.46 -3.73 -5.99
CA LEU A 377 18.14 -4.28 -7.14
C LEU A 377 17.26 -5.38 -7.77
N ASN A 378 16.77 -5.13 -8.98
CA ASN A 378 15.92 -6.03 -9.74
C ASN A 378 16.69 -6.57 -10.94
N HIS A 379 16.79 -7.89 -11.07
CA HIS A 379 17.62 -8.51 -12.12
C HIS A 379 19.07 -7.98 -12.13
N SER A 380 19.57 -7.62 -10.97
CA SER A 380 20.93 -7.13 -10.75
C SER A 380 21.46 -7.68 -9.43
N ALA A 381 22.77 -7.79 -9.32
CA ALA A 381 23.44 -8.26 -8.11
C ALA A 381 24.46 -7.23 -7.63
N THR A 382 24.92 -7.36 -6.40
CA THR A 382 26.06 -6.60 -5.86
C THR A 382 27.03 -7.53 -5.17
N ALA A 383 28.31 -7.17 -5.18
CA ALA A 383 29.36 -7.93 -4.51
C ALA A 383 29.46 -7.64 -3.01
N GLY A 384 28.80 -6.58 -2.50
CA GLY A 384 28.86 -6.25 -1.08
C GLY A 384 27.97 -5.09 -0.64
N LEU A 385 27.76 -5.01 0.67
CA LEU A 385 26.82 -4.07 1.30
C LEU A 385 27.49 -2.99 2.15
N ALA A 386 28.80 -2.75 1.99
CA ALA A 386 29.54 -1.79 2.83
C ALA A 386 28.86 -0.40 2.99
N PRO A 387 28.25 0.19 1.93
CA PRO A 387 27.52 1.46 2.05
C PRO A 387 26.32 1.44 3.02
N MET A 388 25.73 0.27 3.30
CA MET A 388 24.57 0.13 4.19
C MET A 388 24.89 0.53 5.63
N ARG A 389 26.16 0.58 6.03
CA ARG A 389 26.55 1.06 7.37
C ARG A 389 26.17 2.53 7.61
N ALA A 390 26.14 3.34 6.55
CA ALA A 390 25.90 4.77 6.63
C ALA A 390 24.50 5.19 6.14
N LEU A 391 23.84 4.36 5.33
CA LEU A 391 22.58 4.70 4.68
C LEU A 391 21.38 4.35 5.57
N PRO A 392 20.36 5.22 5.69
CA PRO A 392 19.21 4.95 6.54
C PRO A 392 18.13 4.12 5.83
N VAL A 393 18.57 3.06 5.13
CA VAL A 393 17.70 2.20 4.32
C VAL A 393 16.75 1.42 5.23
N GLU A 394 15.47 1.47 4.90
CA GLU A 394 14.38 0.79 5.59
C GLU A 394 13.90 -0.43 4.82
N SER A 395 13.95 -0.37 3.49
CA SER A 395 13.62 -1.48 2.60
C SER A 395 14.77 -1.78 1.64
N LEU A 396 15.36 -2.96 1.82
CA LEU A 396 16.47 -3.45 1.01
C LEU A 396 16.04 -4.67 0.21
N CYS A 397 16.10 -4.59 -1.12
CA CYS A 397 15.96 -5.74 -2.00
C CYS A 397 17.26 -5.91 -2.77
N VAL A 398 17.99 -6.99 -2.52
CA VAL A 398 19.31 -7.22 -3.10
C VAL A 398 19.51 -8.67 -3.47
N THR A 399 20.28 -8.88 -4.53
CA THR A 399 20.88 -10.19 -4.81
C THR A 399 22.38 -10.07 -4.55
N LEU A 400 22.93 -10.93 -3.72
CA LEU A 400 24.37 -10.97 -3.44
C LEU A 400 25.06 -11.94 -4.40
N ASP A 401 26.08 -11.43 -5.10
CA ASP A 401 27.01 -12.22 -5.89
C ASP A 401 28.37 -12.26 -5.19
N GLY A 402 28.41 -13.00 -4.08
CA GLY A 402 29.47 -12.91 -3.08
C GLY A 402 29.20 -11.87 -2.01
N GLY A 403 30.09 -11.80 -1.01
CA GLY A 403 29.96 -10.91 0.15
C GLY A 403 29.18 -11.51 1.33
N ASP A 404 28.92 -10.68 2.33
CA ASP A 404 28.25 -11.06 3.58
C ASP A 404 27.31 -9.95 4.09
N LEU A 405 26.56 -10.28 5.14
CA LEU A 405 25.61 -9.36 5.79
C LEU A 405 26.22 -8.60 6.98
N SER A 406 27.54 -8.68 7.23
CA SER A 406 28.18 -7.94 8.32
C SER A 406 27.97 -6.42 8.25
N PRO A 407 27.81 -5.77 7.07
CA PRO A 407 27.47 -4.36 7.02
C PRO A 407 26.09 -4.01 7.57
N LEU A 408 25.21 -5.00 7.76
CA LEU A 408 23.89 -4.82 8.35
C LEU A 408 23.89 -4.97 9.88
N GLU A 409 24.99 -5.35 10.52
CA GLU A 409 25.05 -5.47 11.98
C GLU A 409 24.66 -4.15 12.66
N GLY A 410 23.69 -4.21 13.57
CA GLY A 410 23.19 -3.03 14.28
C GLY A 410 22.44 -1.99 13.41
N HIS A 411 22.08 -2.32 12.16
CA HIS A 411 21.45 -1.36 11.25
C HIS A 411 20.12 -0.84 11.79
N ARG A 412 20.07 0.45 12.16
CA ARG A 412 18.99 1.01 12.98
C ARG A 412 17.66 1.19 12.24
N HIS A 413 17.70 1.33 10.93
CA HIS A 413 16.53 1.68 10.11
C HIS A 413 15.92 0.51 9.35
N LEU A 414 16.64 -0.61 9.19
CA LEU A 414 16.21 -1.68 8.28
C LEU A 414 14.98 -2.38 8.87
N THR A 415 13.88 -2.37 8.11
CA THR A 415 12.61 -2.99 8.51
C THR A 415 12.24 -4.18 7.63
N SER A 416 12.62 -4.13 6.35
CA SER A 416 12.36 -5.18 5.37
C SER A 416 13.61 -5.53 4.57
N LEU A 417 13.86 -6.83 4.42
CA LEU A 417 14.95 -7.37 3.62
C LEU A 417 14.41 -8.45 2.67
N ASN A 418 14.57 -8.23 1.36
CA ASN A 418 14.47 -9.27 0.33
C ASN A 418 15.89 -9.66 -0.10
N LEU A 419 16.27 -10.90 0.16
CA LEU A 419 17.61 -11.39 -0.12
C LEU A 419 17.58 -12.49 -1.18
N GLY A 420 18.35 -12.27 -2.25
CA GLY A 420 18.73 -13.29 -3.22
C GLY A 420 20.22 -13.61 -3.12
N THR A 421 20.62 -14.80 -3.60
CA THR A 421 22.04 -15.18 -3.76
C THR A 421 22.24 -15.87 -5.10
N THR A 422 23.35 -15.61 -5.79
CA THR A 422 23.69 -16.27 -7.07
C THR A 422 24.67 -17.43 -6.92
N THR A 423 25.65 -17.33 -6.02
CA THR A 423 26.84 -18.20 -6.05
C THR A 423 27.06 -19.04 -4.80
N ALA A 424 26.80 -18.50 -3.60
CA ALA A 424 27.09 -19.21 -2.35
C ALA A 424 26.02 -18.99 -1.26
N PRO A 425 25.82 -19.97 -0.36
CA PRO A 425 24.98 -19.77 0.82
C PRO A 425 25.50 -18.63 1.70
N VAL A 426 24.60 -17.75 2.11
CA VAL A 426 24.89 -16.58 2.96
C VAL A 426 24.68 -16.92 4.44
N ASP A 427 25.49 -16.30 5.31
CA ASP A 427 25.26 -16.32 6.76
C ASP A 427 24.34 -15.17 7.17
N ILE A 428 23.23 -15.50 7.83
CA ILE A 428 22.23 -14.53 8.31
C ILE A 428 22.40 -14.16 9.79
N THR A 429 23.43 -14.68 10.47
CA THR A 429 23.76 -14.33 11.87
C THR A 429 23.81 -12.82 12.15
N PRO A 430 24.37 -11.96 11.26
CA PRO A 430 24.36 -10.51 11.44
C PRO A 430 22.98 -9.90 11.74
N LEU A 431 21.91 -10.49 11.18
CA LEU A 431 20.55 -9.99 11.30
C LEU A 431 20.00 -10.04 12.74
N ARG A 432 20.58 -10.86 13.63
CA ARG A 432 20.21 -10.92 15.07
C ARG A 432 20.32 -9.57 15.77
N THR A 433 21.19 -8.69 15.27
CA THR A 433 21.48 -7.39 15.88
C THR A 433 20.71 -6.24 15.23
N VAL A 434 19.85 -6.51 14.24
CA VAL A 434 19.05 -5.49 13.52
C VAL A 434 17.74 -5.28 14.28
N PRO A 435 17.59 -4.19 15.06
CA PRO A 435 16.51 -4.09 16.06
C PRO A 435 15.12 -3.91 15.47
N ASN A 436 15.02 -3.47 14.21
CA ASN A 436 13.75 -3.11 13.57
C ASN A 436 13.36 -4.04 12.42
N LEU A 437 14.11 -5.11 12.17
CA LEU A 437 13.84 -6.05 11.07
C LEU A 437 12.57 -6.85 11.38
N ARG A 438 11.52 -6.61 10.59
CA ARG A 438 10.20 -7.22 10.77
C ARG A 438 9.79 -8.10 9.60
N CYS A 439 10.29 -7.81 8.41
CA CYS A 439 9.89 -8.53 7.21
C CYS A 439 11.11 -9.09 6.50
N LEU A 440 11.11 -10.39 6.25
CA LEU A 440 12.24 -11.08 5.68
C LEU A 440 11.78 -12.04 4.59
N ASP A 441 12.34 -11.87 3.40
CA ASP A 441 12.17 -12.79 2.28
C ASP A 441 13.53 -13.41 1.92
N LEU A 442 13.64 -14.72 2.13
CA LEU A 442 14.83 -15.53 1.82
C LEU A 442 14.52 -16.59 0.76
N SER A 443 13.35 -16.51 0.10
CA SER A 443 12.92 -17.50 -0.88
C SER A 443 13.89 -17.65 -2.06
N ARG A 444 14.66 -16.60 -2.35
CA ARG A 444 15.69 -16.55 -3.40
C ARG A 444 17.12 -16.68 -2.88
N ALA A 445 17.31 -16.93 -1.59
CA ALA A 445 18.62 -17.04 -0.96
C ALA A 445 18.93 -18.49 -0.55
N ALA A 446 20.12 -18.96 -0.90
CA ALA A 446 20.74 -20.07 -0.21
C ALA A 446 21.26 -19.56 1.14
N VAL A 447 20.82 -20.18 2.25
CA VAL A 447 21.17 -19.75 3.60
C VAL A 447 21.92 -20.89 4.31
N ARG A 448 23.04 -20.57 4.96
CA ARG A 448 23.89 -21.57 5.64
C ARG A 448 23.16 -22.27 6.78
N ASP A 449 22.47 -21.50 7.61
CA ASP A 449 21.71 -22.00 8.75
C ASP A 449 20.43 -21.18 8.95
N LEU A 450 19.29 -21.80 8.67
CA LEU A 450 17.97 -21.20 8.86
C LEU A 450 17.55 -21.12 10.33
N THR A 451 18.20 -21.87 11.24
CA THR A 451 17.78 -21.91 12.65
C THR A 451 18.00 -20.59 13.37
N VAL A 452 18.88 -19.73 12.83
CA VAL A 452 19.09 -18.34 13.24
C VAL A 452 17.79 -17.53 13.24
N LEU A 453 16.83 -17.86 12.37
CA LEU A 453 15.54 -17.17 12.29
C LEU A 453 14.78 -17.18 13.62
N ALA A 454 14.93 -18.24 14.44
CA ALA A 454 14.29 -18.34 15.76
C ALA A 454 14.79 -17.29 16.75
N ASP A 455 16.00 -16.76 16.53
CA ASP A 455 16.66 -15.81 17.42
C ASP A 455 16.49 -14.35 16.98
N LEU A 456 15.78 -14.09 15.86
CA LEU A 456 15.49 -12.74 15.41
C LEU A 456 14.37 -12.13 16.28
N PRO A 457 14.55 -10.91 16.81
CA PRO A 457 13.76 -10.44 17.95
C PRO A 457 12.30 -10.07 17.62
N ASP A 458 12.00 -9.63 16.38
CA ASP A 458 10.69 -9.07 16.02
C ASP A 458 10.28 -9.38 14.56
N VAL A 459 10.66 -10.54 14.01
CA VAL A 459 10.21 -10.91 12.66
C VAL A 459 8.72 -11.23 12.67
N ARG A 460 7.95 -10.54 11.83
CA ARG A 460 6.49 -10.61 11.69
C ARG A 460 6.04 -11.16 10.35
N TYR A 461 6.85 -10.98 9.32
CA TYR A 461 6.62 -11.55 7.99
C TYR A 461 7.85 -12.36 7.57
N LEU A 462 7.62 -13.60 7.14
CA LEU A 462 8.67 -14.49 6.65
C LEU A 462 8.23 -15.17 5.36
N ALA A 463 9.02 -15.04 4.31
CA ALA A 463 8.84 -15.72 3.04
C ALA A 463 9.99 -16.71 2.80
N LEU A 464 9.62 -17.98 2.57
CA LEU A 464 10.54 -19.09 2.32
C LEU A 464 9.92 -20.06 1.29
N THR A 465 10.77 -20.88 0.68
CA THR A 465 10.32 -22.05 -0.09
C THR A 465 9.87 -23.19 0.82
N GLU A 466 9.14 -24.16 0.28
CA GLU A 466 8.67 -25.34 0.98
C GLU A 466 9.82 -26.06 1.68
N ARG A 467 10.94 -26.23 0.97
CA ARG A 467 12.12 -26.93 1.51
C ARG A 467 12.67 -26.20 2.72
N GLN A 468 12.77 -24.87 2.65
CA GLN A 468 13.27 -24.04 3.74
C GLN A 468 12.30 -24.08 4.94
N TRP A 469 10.98 -23.97 4.69
CA TRP A 469 9.96 -24.12 5.72
C TRP A 469 10.01 -25.48 6.41
N THR A 470 10.16 -26.56 5.65
CA THR A 470 10.25 -27.92 6.19
C THR A 470 11.42 -28.05 7.15
N ILE A 471 12.61 -27.59 6.75
CA ILE A 471 13.80 -27.57 7.62
C ILE A 471 13.53 -26.79 8.93
N LEU A 472 12.89 -25.63 8.81
CA LEU A 472 12.64 -24.74 9.95
C LEU A 472 11.62 -25.33 10.92
N LEU A 473 10.52 -25.86 10.38
CA LEU A 473 9.40 -26.43 11.14
C LEU A 473 9.76 -27.78 11.77
N ASP A 474 10.51 -28.65 11.08
CA ASP A 474 10.96 -29.94 11.62
C ASP A 474 11.89 -29.75 12.83
N ARG A 475 12.62 -28.64 12.88
CA ARG A 475 13.51 -28.27 13.99
C ARG A 475 12.80 -27.49 15.10
N GLY A 476 11.53 -27.12 14.93
CA GLY A 476 10.80 -26.25 15.86
C GLY A 476 11.45 -24.87 15.99
N LYS A 477 11.99 -24.33 14.90
CA LYS A 477 12.75 -23.06 14.87
C LYS A 477 12.05 -21.94 14.10
N ALA A 478 10.76 -22.09 13.78
CA ALA A 478 9.99 -20.99 13.21
C ALA A 478 9.86 -19.84 14.23
N PRO A 479 9.98 -18.57 13.82
CA PRO A 479 9.74 -17.45 14.73
C PRO A 479 8.31 -17.50 15.28
N LEU A 480 8.16 -17.42 16.60
CA LEU A 480 6.86 -17.49 17.27
C LEU A 480 6.05 -16.20 17.15
N THR A 481 6.67 -15.14 16.62
CA THR A 481 6.12 -13.79 16.50
C THR A 481 5.44 -13.51 15.16
N LEU A 482 5.45 -14.47 14.23
CA LEU A 482 4.93 -14.27 12.87
C LEU A 482 3.46 -13.83 12.90
N ALA A 483 3.18 -12.72 12.25
CA ALA A 483 1.83 -12.25 11.95
C ALA A 483 1.39 -12.67 10.55
N ALA A 484 2.35 -12.92 9.65
CA ALA A 484 2.11 -13.57 8.37
C ALA A 484 3.33 -14.38 7.93
N ALA A 485 3.06 -15.36 7.08
CA ALA A 485 4.07 -16.21 6.47
C ALA A 485 3.73 -16.40 4.99
N ARG A 486 4.75 -16.65 4.17
CA ARG A 486 4.59 -16.96 2.75
C ARG A 486 5.30 -18.27 2.39
N LEU A 487 4.58 -19.15 1.73
CA LEU A 487 5.11 -20.25 0.93
C LEU A 487 5.35 -19.73 -0.49
N ALA A 488 6.61 -19.57 -0.87
CA ALA A 488 7.00 -18.85 -2.08
C ALA A 488 6.93 -19.70 -3.37
N ASP A 489 6.74 -21.01 -3.27
CA ASP A 489 6.68 -21.92 -4.42
C ASP A 489 5.42 -21.64 -5.25
N GLU A 490 5.60 -21.08 -6.45
CA GLU A 490 4.49 -20.61 -7.30
C GLU A 490 3.54 -21.72 -7.76
N ASP A 491 4.09 -22.91 -7.97
CA ASP A 491 3.38 -24.09 -8.47
C ASP A 491 2.76 -24.95 -7.37
N ALA A 492 2.88 -24.55 -6.10
CA ALA A 492 2.27 -25.29 -5.00
C ALA A 492 0.73 -25.34 -5.21
N PRO A 493 0.08 -26.50 -5.04
CA PRO A 493 -1.38 -26.56 -4.93
C PRO A 493 -1.84 -26.04 -3.57
N LEU A 494 -3.06 -25.50 -3.52
CA LEU A 494 -3.65 -24.99 -2.28
C LEU A 494 -3.69 -26.02 -1.14
N ASP A 495 -3.87 -27.32 -1.42
CA ASP A 495 -3.85 -28.35 -0.37
C ASP A 495 -2.48 -28.48 0.32
N GLN A 496 -1.40 -28.32 -0.43
CA GLN A 496 -0.05 -28.32 0.12
C GLN A 496 0.17 -27.06 0.97
N ALA A 497 -0.30 -25.91 0.50
CA ALA A 497 -0.27 -24.68 1.27
C ALA A 497 -1.10 -24.78 2.56
N LEU A 498 -2.26 -25.44 2.55
CA LEU A 498 -3.06 -25.68 3.75
C LEU A 498 -2.32 -26.59 4.74
N THR A 499 -1.65 -27.64 4.25
CA THR A 499 -0.84 -28.53 5.10
C THR A 499 0.32 -27.76 5.75
N TRP A 500 0.99 -26.89 5.00
CA TRP A 500 2.03 -26.02 5.53
C TRP A 500 1.48 -25.02 6.56
N ALA A 501 0.34 -24.38 6.28
CA ALA A 501 -0.31 -23.42 7.17
C ALA A 501 -0.79 -24.07 8.48
N ALA A 502 -1.27 -25.32 8.45
CA ALA A 502 -1.62 -26.08 9.64
C ALA A 502 -0.43 -26.25 10.59
N ARG A 503 0.78 -26.48 10.04
CA ARG A 503 2.02 -26.57 10.83
C ARG A 503 2.42 -25.24 11.47
N LEU A 504 1.90 -24.11 10.98
CA LEU A 504 2.04 -22.78 11.57
C LEU A 504 0.93 -22.45 12.58
N GLY A 505 -0.02 -23.37 12.81
CA GLY A 505 -1.09 -23.21 13.79
C GLY A 505 -2.39 -22.63 13.24
N LEU A 506 -2.53 -22.47 11.92
CA LEU A 506 -3.83 -22.12 11.32
C LEU A 506 -4.78 -23.32 11.33
N ASN A 507 -6.04 -23.08 11.65
CA ASN A 507 -7.07 -24.08 11.44
C ASN A 507 -7.38 -24.18 9.94
N THR A 508 -7.01 -25.30 9.32
CA THR A 508 -7.26 -25.59 7.91
C THR A 508 -8.14 -26.83 7.70
N GLU A 509 -8.64 -27.42 8.78
CA GLU A 509 -9.43 -28.66 8.73
C GLU A 509 -10.82 -28.43 8.11
N ASP A 510 -11.34 -27.21 8.23
CA ASP A 510 -12.63 -26.78 7.71
C ASP A 510 -12.62 -26.47 6.20
N ALA A 511 -11.45 -26.48 5.57
CA ALA A 511 -11.28 -26.23 4.14
C ALA A 511 -12.18 -27.15 3.31
N LEU A 512 -13.01 -26.54 2.48
CA LEU A 512 -13.98 -27.22 1.65
C LEU A 512 -13.28 -27.86 0.46
N ARG A 513 -13.55 -29.15 0.22
CA ARG A 513 -13.01 -29.90 -0.90
C ARG A 513 -14.14 -30.55 -1.67
N THR A 514 -14.12 -30.40 -2.99
CA THR A 514 -15.03 -31.12 -3.88
C THR A 514 -14.28 -31.59 -5.11
N THR A 515 -14.63 -32.77 -5.59
CA THR A 515 -14.08 -33.37 -6.80
C THR A 515 -15.20 -33.88 -7.67
N GLY A 516 -14.98 -33.95 -8.99
CA GLY A 516 -15.92 -34.58 -9.89
C GLY A 516 -15.31 -34.82 -11.26
N THR A 517 -16.11 -35.44 -12.13
CA THR A 517 -15.74 -35.68 -13.52
C THR A 517 -16.86 -35.15 -14.41
N LEU A 518 -16.52 -34.28 -15.35
CA LEU A 518 -17.44 -33.82 -16.38
C LEU A 518 -17.66 -34.94 -17.40
N ALA A 519 -18.88 -35.05 -17.93
CA ALA A 519 -19.14 -35.98 -19.03
C ALA A 519 -18.36 -35.49 -20.26
N THR A 520 -17.32 -36.23 -20.67
CA THR A 520 -16.60 -35.94 -21.90
C THR A 520 -17.54 -36.26 -23.07
N GLY A 521 -18.01 -35.22 -23.76
CA GLY A 521 -18.70 -35.41 -25.03
C GLY A 521 -17.77 -36.13 -25.99
N SER A 522 -18.15 -37.34 -26.40
CA SER A 522 -17.59 -38.00 -27.58
C SER A 522 -17.92 -37.14 -28.80
N GLY A 523 -16.96 -36.30 -29.21
CA GLY A 523 -16.96 -35.56 -30.46
C GLY A 523 -15.85 -36.08 -31.35
#